data_AF-A0AAD1AS41-F1
#
_entry.id   AF-A0AAD1AS41-F1
#
_cell.length_a   1.000
_cell.length_b   1.000
_cell.length_c   1.000
_cell.angle_alpha   90.00
_cell.angle_beta   90.00
_cell.angle_gamma   90.00
#
_symmetry.space_group_name_H-M   'P 1'
#
loop_
_entity.id
_entity.type
_entity.pdbx_description
1 polymer ?
#
loop_
_entity_poly.entity_id
_entity_poly.type
_entity_poly.pdbx_seq_one_letter_code
_entity_poly.pdbx_strand_id
1 'polypeptide(L)' 'MIVDAQSVKTTDLTKNSGYDGGKKISGIKRHMAVDINGLPQAILVTRANVSDRSGALLCLVWLAKI' A
#
# COMPACT_ATOMS: atom_id res chain seq x y z
N MET A 1 4.57 1.46 16.06
CA MET A 1 4.51 1.57 14.59
C MET A 1 3.07 1.39 14.16
N ILE A 2 2.59 2.26 13.29
CA ILE A 2 1.24 2.24 12.73
C ILE A 2 1.38 2.04 11.22
N VAL A 3 0.54 1.19 10.63
CA VAL A 3 0.51 0.97 9.18
C VAL A 3 -0.88 1.26 8.66
N ASP A 4 -0.96 2.07 7.60
CA ASP A 4 -2.20 2.36 6.89
C ASP A 4 -2.06 2.08 5.38
N ALA A 5 -3.20 1.90 4.71
CA ALA A 5 -3.25 1.58 3.30
C ALA A 5 -4.26 2.45 2.53
N GLN A 6 -3.80 3.05 1.43
CA GLN A 6 -4.63 3.88 0.56
C GLN A 6 -4.61 3.38 -0.87
N SER A 7 -5.81 3.15 -1.43
CA SER A 7 -6.00 2.89 -2.85
C SER A 7 -6.13 4.22 -3.59
N VAL A 8 -5.40 4.36 -4.69
CA VAL A 8 -5.34 5.59 -5.49
C VAL A 8 -5.53 5.22 -6.96
N LYS A 9 -6.37 6.00 -7.66
CA LYS A 9 -6.60 5.82 -9.08
C LYS A 9 -5.32 6.11 -9.86
N THR A 10 -5.00 5.25 -10.81
CA THR A 10 -3.88 5.47 -11.74
C THR A 10 -4.38 5.74 -13.15
N THR A 11 -3.48 6.11 -14.06
CA THR A 11 -3.79 6.13 -15.48
C THR A 11 -3.93 4.70 -16.03
N ASP A 12 -4.82 4.54 -17.01
CA ASP A 12 -5.28 3.24 -17.54
C ASP A 12 -4.17 2.41 -18.23
N LEU A 13 -3.01 3.00 -18.50
CA LEU A 13 -1.89 2.34 -19.19
C LEU A 13 -0.97 1.53 -18.25
N THR A 14 -1.27 1.48 -16.95
CA THR A 14 -0.41 0.79 -15.99
C THR A 14 -0.72 -0.71 -15.93
N LYS A 15 0.18 -1.54 -16.49
CA LYS A 15 0.14 -3.02 -16.39
C LYS A 15 0.12 -3.56 -14.95
N ASN A 16 0.46 -2.70 -13.98
CA ASN A 16 0.53 -3.01 -12.56
C ASN A 16 -0.56 -2.29 -11.74
N SER A 17 -1.75 -2.12 -12.34
CA SER A 17 -2.97 -1.72 -11.62
C SER A 17 -3.80 -2.95 -11.22
N GLY A 18 -4.68 -2.76 -10.24
CA GLY A 18 -5.70 -3.72 -9.83
C GLY A 18 -6.97 -2.97 -9.41
N TYR A 19 -8.01 -3.68 -8.98
CA TYR A 19 -9.26 -3.07 -8.54
C TYR A 19 -9.51 -3.32 -7.05
N ASP A 20 -9.70 -2.25 -6.29
CA ASP A 20 -10.19 -2.30 -4.92
C ASP A 20 -11.71 -2.17 -4.93
N GLY A 21 -12.42 -3.28 -4.72
CA GLY A 21 -13.88 -3.31 -4.71
C GLY A 21 -14.51 -2.59 -3.52
N GLY A 22 -13.80 -2.50 -2.38
CA GLY A 22 -14.29 -1.79 -1.19
C GLY A 22 -14.30 -0.28 -1.41
N LYS A 23 -13.27 0.24 -2.09
CA LYS A 23 -13.14 1.67 -2.42
C LYS A 23 -13.68 2.03 -3.82
N LYS A 24 -13.99 1.03 -4.64
CA LYS A 24 -14.36 1.14 -6.06
C LYS A 24 -13.31 1.90 -6.89
N ILE A 25 -12.04 1.65 -6.61
CA ILE A 25 -10.90 2.32 -7.26
C ILE A 25 -10.11 1.31 -8.11
N SER A 26 -9.94 1.62 -9.40
CA SER A 26 -8.96 0.95 -10.25
C SER A 26 -7.63 1.69 -10.17
N GLY A 27 -6.57 1.02 -9.73
CA GLY A 27 -5.24 1.60 -9.62
C GLY A 27 -4.28 0.82 -8.74
N ILE A 28 -3.52 1.54 -7.90
CA ILE A 28 -2.53 0.99 -6.97
C ILE A 28 -2.98 1.18 -5.53
N LYS A 29 -2.35 0.46 -4.61
CA LYS A 29 -2.50 0.65 -3.17
C LYS A 29 -1.14 0.87 -2.53
N ARG A 30 -1.01 1.98 -1.81
CA ARG A 30 0.19 2.35 -1.03
C ARG A 30 -0.02 1.97 0.42
N HIS A 31 0.94 1.23 0.98
CA HIS A 31 1.01 0.85 2.39
C HIS A 31 2.11 1.69 3.03
N MET A 32 1.80 2.44 4.07
CA MET A 32 2.74 3.36 4.72
C MET A 32 2.88 3.01 6.19
N ALA A 33 4.10 2.78 6.64
CA ALA A 33 4.43 2.56 8.03
C ALA A 33 5.01 3.85 8.63
N VAL A 34 4.50 4.26 9.78
CA VAL A 34 4.95 5.44 10.53
C VAL A 34 5.24 5.09 12.00
N ASP A 35 6.14 5.85 12.62
CA ASP A 35 6.36 5.78 14.06
C ASP A 35 5.30 6.57 14.86
N ILE A 36 5.44 6.62 16.19
CA ILE A 36 4.51 7.33 17.07
C ILE A 36 4.56 8.86 16.93
N ASN A 37 5.64 9.40 16.35
CA ASN A 37 5.82 10.81 16.08
C ASN A 37 5.32 11.19 14.66
N GLY A 38 4.83 10.21 13.90
CA GLY A 38 4.36 10.40 12.52
C GLY A 38 5.48 10.39 11.47
N LEU A 39 6.71 10.00 11.83
CA LEU A 39 7.81 9.94 10.87
C LEU A 39 7.65 8.70 9.97
N PRO A 40 7.74 8.86 8.63
CA PRO A 40 7.71 7.73 7.69
C PRO A 40 8.88 6.78 7.91
N GLN A 41 8.57 5.48 8.05
CA GLN A 41 9.54 4.41 8.20
C GLN A 41 9.63 3.55 6.92
N ALA A 42 8.49 3.30 6.26
CA ALA A 42 8.46 2.55 5.01
C ALA A 42 7.25 2.93 4.13
N ILE A 43 7.43 2.82 2.82
CA ILE A 43 6.34 2.91 1.84
C ILE A 43 6.47 1.73 0.87
N LEU A 44 5.40 0.96 0.75
CA LEU A 44 5.29 -0.13 -0.21
C LEU A 44 4.11 0.11 -1.15
N VAL A 45 4.35 0.01 -2.45
CA VAL A 45 3.30 0.14 -3.46
C VAL A 45 2.96 -1.22 -4.06
N THR A 46 1.67 -1.51 -4.13
CA THR A 46 1.10 -2.76 -4.66
C THR A 46 -0.05 -2.47 -5.60
N ARG A 47 -0.60 -3.49 -6.27
CA ARG A 47 -1.86 -3.36 -7.02
C ARG A 47 -3.03 -3.13 -6.07
N ALA A 48 -4.07 -2.40 -6.49
CA ALA A 48 -5.16 -2.03 -5.58
C ALA A 48 -5.99 -3.21 -5.04
N ASN A 49 -5.96 -4.36 -5.70
CA ASN A 49 -6.62 -5.59 -5.24
C ASN A 49 -5.86 -6.32 -4.12
N VAL A 50 -4.67 -5.87 -3.73
CA VAL A 50 -3.97 -6.43 -2.56
C VAL A 50 -4.69 -6.02 -1.28
N SER A 51 -4.92 -6.98 -0.38
CA SER A 51 -5.56 -6.69 0.91
C SER A 51 -4.64 -5.88 1.82
N ASP A 52 -5.23 -5.04 2.67
CA ASP A 52 -4.48 -4.17 3.58
C ASP A 52 -3.62 -5.00 4.55
N ARG A 53 -4.13 -6.15 5.01
CA ARG A 53 -3.37 -7.10 5.85
C ARG A 53 -2.15 -7.65 5.12
N SER A 54 -2.32 -8.14 3.89
CA SER A 54 -1.22 -8.72 3.10
C SER A 54 -0.16 -7.68 2.77
N GLY A 55 -0.58 -6.47 2.39
CA GLY A 55 0.34 -5.38 2.08
C GLY A 55 1.05 -4.82 3.31
N ALA A 56 0.39 -4.74 4.46
CA ALA A 56 1.03 -4.38 5.73
C ALA A 56 2.13 -5.38 6.12
N LEU A 57 1.85 -6.70 6.04
CA LEU A 57 2.85 -7.72 6.33
C LEU A 57 4.06 -7.61 5.39
N LEU A 58 3.80 -7.41 4.08
CA LEU A 58 4.86 -7.25 3.09
C LEU A 58 5.69 -5.97 3.34
N CYS A 59 5.05 -4.88 3.74
CA CYS A 59 5.71 -3.62 4.09
C CYS A 59 6.67 -3.79 5.27
N LEU A 60 6.23 -4.52 6.31
CA LEU A 60 7.06 -4.83 7.49
C LEU A 60 8.26 -5.73 7.16
N VAL A 61 8.04 -6.76 6.35
CA VAL A 61 9.13 -7.64 5.89
C VAL A 61 10.14 -6.87 5.04
N TRP A 62 9.67 -5.91 4.24
CA TRP A 62 10.56 -5.03 3.47
C TRP A 62 11.36 -4.09 4.37
N LEU A 63 10.72 -3.46 5.36
CA LEU A 63 11.40 -2.59 6.32
C LEU A 63 12.50 -3.34 7.08
N ALA A 64 12.26 -4.58 7.49
CA ALA A 64 13.24 -5.41 8.20
C ALA A 64 14.47 -5.83 7.37
N LYS A 65 14.50 -5.52 6.06
CA LYS A 65 15.60 -5.83 5.15
C LYS A 65 16.45 -4.60 4.79
N ILE A 66 16.06 -3.41 5.24
CA ILE A 66 16.81 -2.15 5.09
C ILE A 66 17.71 -1.99 6.32
#